data_AF-A0A1M5F5X1-F1
#
_entry.id   AF-A0A1M5F5X1-F1
#
_cell.length_a   1.000
_cell.length_b   1.000
_cell.length_c   1.000
_cell.angle_alpha   90.00
_cell.angle_beta   90.00
_cell.angle_gamma   90.00
#
_symmetry.space_group_name_H-M   'P 1'
#
loop_
_entity.id
_entity.type
_entity.pdbx_description
1 polymer ?
#
loop_
_entity_poly.entity_id
_entity_poly.type
_entity_poly.pdbx_seq_one_letter_code
_entity_poly.pdbx_strand_id
1 'polypeptide(L)'
;RQLRQLGQRDGWQPRDVEVRPALGLVGFDEVKGGGFFAKKLKDDAFGFVNQSTWLFEHSAMKYPTEEIFVKSYQEGIMRRMQKNSRFGQY
;
A
#
# COMPACT_ATOMS: atom_id res chain seq x y z
N ARG A 1 9.52 7.77 5.58
CA ARG A 1 10.53 7.74 6.68
C ARG A 1 9.99 7.17 8.00
N GLN A 2 8.76 7.47 8.43
CA GLN A 2 8.19 6.96 9.70
C GLN A 2 8.05 5.42 9.78
N LEU A 3 7.64 4.74 8.70
CA LEU A 3 7.46 3.29 8.71
C LEU A 3 8.76 2.50 8.94
N ARG A 4 9.89 3.01 8.42
CA ARG A 4 11.22 2.41 8.65
C ARG A 4 11.64 2.49 10.11
N GLN A 5 11.38 3.63 10.76
CA GLN A 5 11.69 3.82 12.18
C GLN A 5 10.84 2.87 13.06
N LEU A 6 9.57 2.68 12.71
CA LEU A 6 8.69 1.72 13.40
C LEU A 6 9.20 0.27 13.24
N GLY A 7 9.56 -0.14 12.03
CA GLY A 7 10.09 -1.48 11.78
C GLY A 7 11.39 -1.79 12.53
N GLN A 8 12.27 -0.80 12.69
CA GLN A 8 13.53 -0.95 13.47
C GLN A 8 13.29 -0.93 14.98
N ARG A 9 12.35 -0.10 15.45
CA ARG A 9 11.96 -0.03 16.87
C ARG A 9 11.37 -1.35 17.33
N ASP A 10 10.43 -1.90 16.55
CA ASP A 10 9.62 -3.07 16.92
C ASP A 10 10.31 -4.40 16.54
N GLY A 11 11.57 -4.36 16.08
CA GLY A 11 12.39 -5.54 15.81
C GLY A 11 12.03 -6.30 14.53
N TRP A 12 11.20 -5.71 13.67
CA TRP A 12 10.80 -6.30 12.39
C TRP A 12 11.87 -6.13 11.29
N GLN A 13 12.89 -5.32 11.55
CA GLN A 13 14.08 -5.18 10.70
C GLN A 13 15.35 -5.30 11.55
N PRO A 14 16.39 -6.02 11.06
CA PRO A 14 17.71 -6.05 11.68
C PRO A 14 18.28 -4.63 11.83
N ARG A 15 18.86 -4.33 12.99
CA ARG A 15 19.39 -2.99 13.30
C ARG A 15 20.80 -2.76 12.73
N ASP A 16 21.57 -3.83 12.58
CA ASP A 16 23.01 -3.77 12.31
C ASP A 16 23.38 -4.09 10.84
N VAL A 17 22.36 -4.27 9.99
CA VAL A 17 22.57 -4.64 8.59
C VAL A 17 21.86 -3.63 7.71
N GLU A 18 22.55 -3.20 6.63
CA GLU A 18 21.92 -2.42 5.59
C GLU A 18 20.78 -3.24 4.98
N VAL A 19 19.54 -2.85 5.31
CA VAL A 19 18.35 -3.55 4.84
C VAL A 19 18.27 -3.38 3.34
N ARG A 20 18.32 -4.51 2.62
CA ARG A 20 18.19 -4.51 1.16
C ARG A 20 16.91 -3.77 0.77
N PRO A 21 16.97 -2.84 -0.21
CA PRO A 21 15.81 -2.07 -0.63
C PRO A 21 14.68 -3.02 -1.03
N ALA A 22 13.55 -2.90 -0.33
CA ALA A 22 12.35 -3.67 -0.61
C ALA A 22 11.42 -2.85 -1.50
N LEU A 23 10.67 -3.53 -2.38
CA LEU A 23 9.76 -2.89 -3.33
C LEU A 23 8.78 -1.91 -2.65
N GLY A 24 8.20 -2.31 -1.53
CA GLY A 24 7.26 -1.48 -0.77
C GLY A 24 7.88 -0.30 -0.01
N LEU A 25 9.22 -0.19 0.03
CA LEU A 25 9.92 0.86 0.77
C LEU A 25 10.50 1.94 -0.16
N VAL A 26 11.13 1.54 -1.27
CA VAL A 26 11.84 2.45 -2.19
C VAL A 26 11.22 2.52 -3.59
N GLY A 27 10.23 1.68 -3.87
CA GLY A 27 9.60 1.60 -5.19
C GLY A 27 10.37 0.74 -6.20
N PHE A 28 9.72 0.43 -7.32
CA PHE A 28 10.28 -0.48 -8.34
C PHE A 28 11.54 0.09 -9.01
N ASP A 29 11.62 1.41 -9.19
CA ASP A 29 12.72 2.06 -9.88
C ASP A 29 14.07 1.92 -9.18
N GLU A 30 14.10 1.87 -7.84
CA GLU A 30 15.34 1.61 -7.11
C GLU A 30 15.70 0.11 -7.09
N VAL A 31 14.70 -0.77 -7.09
CA VAL A 31 14.92 -2.22 -6.95
C VAL A 31 15.25 -2.90 -8.29
N LYS A 32 14.83 -2.32 -9.43
CA LYS A 32 15.07 -2.90 -10.76
C LYS A 32 16.54 -3.09 -11.11
N GLY A 33 17.43 -2.28 -10.53
CA GLY A 33 18.88 -2.39 -10.71
C GLY A 33 19.54 -3.53 -9.92
N GLY A 34 18.83 -4.16 -8.97
CA GLY A 34 19.35 -5.28 -8.20
C GLY A 34 19.54 -6.53 -9.06
N GLY A 35 20.58 -7.32 -8.77
CA GLY A 35 21.00 -8.45 -9.63
C GLY A 35 19.91 -9.49 -9.94
N PHE A 36 18.93 -9.67 -9.05
CA PHE A 36 17.76 -10.53 -9.31
C PHE A 36 16.87 -9.99 -10.44
N PHE A 37 16.49 -8.71 -10.38
CA PHE A 37 15.61 -8.07 -11.36
C PHE A 37 16.36 -7.72 -12.64
N ALA A 38 17.57 -7.20 -12.54
CA ALA A 38 18.38 -6.78 -13.69
C ALA A 38 18.59 -7.91 -14.70
N LYS A 39 18.87 -9.13 -14.23
CA LYS A 39 19.02 -10.30 -15.10
C LYS A 39 17.70 -10.68 -15.78
N LYS A 40 16.60 -10.72 -15.03
CA LYS A 40 15.29 -11.10 -15.54
C LYS A 40 14.69 -10.08 -16.51
N LEU A 41 14.96 -8.80 -16.32
CA LEU A 41 14.60 -7.73 -17.25
C LEU A 41 15.45 -7.80 -18.52
N LYS A 42 16.75 -8.11 -18.42
CA LYS A 42 17.64 -8.27 -19.58
C LYS A 42 17.28 -9.48 -20.44
N ASP A 43 16.89 -10.57 -19.79
CA ASP A 43 16.46 -11.81 -20.46
C ASP A 43 15.00 -11.72 -20.97
N ASP A 44 14.37 -10.54 -20.88
CA ASP A 44 12.97 -10.26 -21.23
C ASP A 44 11.95 -11.22 -20.58
N ALA A 45 12.36 -11.85 -19.47
CA ALA A 45 11.53 -12.76 -18.70
C ALA A 45 10.49 -12.00 -17.87
N PHE A 46 10.79 -10.75 -17.49
CA PHE A 46 9.87 -9.83 -16.83
C PHE A 46 9.68 -8.57 -17.68
N GLY A 47 8.44 -8.16 -17.88
CA GLY A 47 8.07 -6.88 -18.47
C GLY A 47 7.46 -5.94 -17.42
N PHE A 48 7.61 -4.63 -17.64
CA PHE A 48 6.86 -3.66 -16.84
C PHE A 48 5.39 -3.70 -17.24
N VAL A 49 4.52 -3.95 -16.27
CA VAL A 49 3.07 -3.81 -16.44
C VAL A 49 2.63 -2.61 -15.61
N ASN A 50 2.08 -1.60 -16.28
CA ASN A 50 1.46 -0.50 -15.58
C ASN A 50 0.16 -0.98 -14.93
N GLN A 51 0.20 -1.24 -13.63
CA GLN A 51 -0.97 -1.68 -12.86
C GLN A 51 -1.75 -0.54 -12.20
N SER A 52 -1.45 0.72 -12.51
CA SER A 52 -2.18 1.86 -11.92
C SER A 52 -3.69 1.81 -12.20
N THR A 53 -4.08 1.18 -13.31
CA THR A 53 -5.48 0.91 -13.67
C THR A 53 -5.93 -0.52 -13.35
N TRP A 54 -5.04 -1.43 -12.94
CA TRP A 54 -5.37 -2.86 -12.80
C TRP A 54 -6.51 -3.11 -11.82
N LEU A 55 -6.50 -2.44 -10.67
CA LEU A 55 -7.60 -2.52 -9.71
C LEU A 55 -8.92 -1.99 -10.31
N PHE A 56 -8.87 -0.95 -11.14
CA PHE A 56 -10.05 -0.37 -11.78
C PHE A 56 -10.61 -1.25 -12.91
N GLU A 57 -9.72 -1.92 -13.65
CA GLU A 57 -10.07 -2.76 -14.79
C GLU A 57 -10.48 -4.19 -14.38
N HIS A 58 -9.95 -4.69 -13.27
CA HIS A 58 -10.12 -6.08 -12.84
C HIS A 58 -10.88 -6.25 -11.52
N SER A 59 -11.16 -5.16 -10.78
CA SER A 59 -12.15 -5.27 -9.71
C SER A 59 -13.54 -5.34 -10.35
N ALA A 60 -14.20 -6.50 -10.25
CA ALA A 60 -15.62 -6.63 -10.56
C ALA A 60 -16.52 -5.77 -9.65
N MET A 61 -15.91 -4.99 -8.76
CA MET A 61 -16.59 -3.97 -7.98
C MET A 61 -16.88 -2.78 -8.89
N LYS A 62 -18.13 -2.69 -9.35
CA LYS A 62 -18.71 -1.43 -9.80
C LYS A 62 -18.44 -0.40 -8.70
N TYR A 63 -17.52 0.54 -8.95
CA TYR A 63 -17.16 1.53 -7.95
C TYR A 63 -18.45 2.22 -7.51
N PRO A 64 -18.75 2.24 -6.20
CA PRO A 64 -19.86 3.03 -5.74
C PRO A 64 -19.60 4.45 -6.21
N THR A 65 -20.63 5.10 -6.75
CA THR A 65 -20.55 6.53 -7.00
C THR A 65 -20.13 7.24 -5.72
N GLU A 66 -19.52 8.41 -5.83
CA GLU A 66 -19.08 9.18 -4.67
C GLU A 66 -20.20 9.29 -3.61
N GLU A 67 -21.43 9.48 -4.07
CA GLU A 67 -22.63 9.48 -3.24
C GLU A 67 -22.84 8.18 -2.45
N ILE A 68 -22.73 7.01 -3.11
CA ILE A 68 -22.87 5.71 -2.46
C ILE A 68 -21.70 5.48 -1.49
N PHE A 69 -20.48 5.85 -1.87
CA PHE A 69 -19.31 5.72 -1.01
C PHE A 69 -19.46 6.56 0.27
N VAL A 70 -19.80 7.85 0.12
CA VAL A 70 -20.00 8.77 1.25
C VAL A 70 -21.10 8.24 2.17
N LYS A 71 -22.22 7.78 1.62
CA LYS A 71 -23.31 7.21 2.41
C LYS A 71 -22.86 5.96 3.18
N SER A 72 -22.23 5.00 2.51
CA SER A 72 -21.74 3.77 3.15
C SER A 72 -20.67 4.06 4.21
N TYR A 73 -19.78 5.03 3.98
CA TYR A 73 -18.78 5.46 4.94
C TYR A 73 -19.42 6.11 6.18
N GLN A 74 -20.35 7.05 5.98
CA GLN A 74 -21.04 7.71 7.08
C GLN A 74 -21.88 6.74 7.92
N GLU A 75 -22.67 5.89 7.27
CA GLU A 75 -23.58 4.96 7.96
C GLU A 75 -22.83 3.76 8.56
N GLY A 76 -21.89 3.19 7.81
CA GLY A 76 -21.19 1.95 8.19
C GLY A 76 -20.06 2.16 9.18
N ILE A 77 -19.38 3.31 9.14
CA ILE A 77 -18.18 3.57 9.94
C ILE A 77 -18.43 4.72 10.91
N MET A 78 -18.75 5.92 10.42
CA MET A 78 -18.83 7.11 11.27
C MET A 78 -19.94 7.03 12.32
N ARG A 79 -21.16 6.66 11.94
CA ARG A 79 -22.28 6.51 12.89
C ARG A 79 -22.02 5.43 13.93
N ARG A 80 -21.35 4.33 13.56
CA ARG A 80 -20.97 3.27 14.52
C ARG A 80 -19.91 3.75 15.50
N MET A 81 -18.92 4.50 15.02
CA MET A 81 -17.89 5.09 15.88
C MET A 81 -18.51 6.11 16.83
N GLN A 82 -19.40 6.99 16.37
CA GLN A 82 -20.10 7.96 17.22
C GLN A 82 -21.02 7.30 18.26
N LYS A 83 -21.68 6.19 17.91
CA LYS A 83 -22.58 5.49 18.84
C LYS A 83 -21.84 4.82 20.01
N ASN A 84 -20.60 4.40 19.79
CA ASN A 84 -19.78 3.70 20.79
C ASN A 84 -18.63 4.55 21.36
N SER A 85 -18.52 5.82 20.95
CA SER A 85 -17.44 6.71 21.38
C SER A 85 -18.02 8.04 21.86
N ARG A 86 -17.40 8.65 22.88
CA ARG A 86 -17.69 10.04 23.31
C ARG A 86 -17.17 11.09 22.32
N PHE A 87 -16.63 10.66 21.18
CA PHE A 87 -16.11 11.54 20.13
C PHE A 87 -17.21 12.44 19.55
N GLY A 88 -17.06 13.76 19.69
CA GLY A 88 -18.01 14.74 19.18
C GLY A 88 -19.11 15.19 20.15
N GLN A 89 -19.06 14.80 21.43
CA GLN A 89 -19.93 15.34 22.49
C GLN A 89 -19.33 16.60 23.17
N TYR A 90 -18.76 17.50 22.38
CA TYR A 90 -18.29 18.81 22.87
C TYR A 90 -19.44 19.81 22.92
#